data_AF-A0A3B9J6G9-F1
#
_entry.id   AF-A0A3B9J6G9-F1
#
_cell.length_a   1.000
_cell.length_b   1.000
_cell.length_c   1.000
_cell.angle_alpha   90.00
_cell.angle_beta   90.00
_cell.angle_gamma   90.00
#
_symmetry.space_group_name_H-M   'P 1'
#
loop_
_entity.id
_entity.type
_entity.pdbx_description
1 polymer ?
#
loop_
_entity_poly.entity_id
_entity_poly.type
_entity_poly.pdbx_seq_one_letter_code
_entity_poly.pdbx_strand_id
1 'polypeptide(L)'
;LGLVEVKLARNGLAGKADLRQVQAGETIQIGPFKVEFFHVSHSIPDAVGLAIGTKAGLVVHTGDYKFDHTPVDNWPTDFAKLAELSTRGVDLLLSDSTNAERPGWTPS
;
A
#
# COMPACT_ATOMS: atom_id res chain seq x y z
N LEU A 1 1.80 7.19 11.75
CA LEU A 1 3.11 7.15 12.46
C LEU A 1 3.06 6.46 13.84
N GLY A 2 1.92 6.42 14.53
CA GLY A 2 1.87 5.97 15.94
C GLY A 2 2.50 4.60 16.24
N LEU A 3 2.23 3.56 15.45
CA LEU A 3 2.78 2.21 15.75
C LEU A 3 4.31 2.15 15.67
N VAL A 4 4.92 2.80 14.67
CA VAL A 4 6.39 2.80 14.52
C VAL A 4 7.05 3.68 15.57
N GLU A 5 6.47 4.83 15.92
CA GLU A 5 6.98 5.73 16.96
C GLU A 5 7.04 5.03 18.32
N VAL A 6 5.96 4.35 18.72
CA VAL A 6 5.92 3.59 19.98
C VAL A 6 6.98 2.49 19.98
N LYS A 7 7.19 1.80 18.85
CA LYS A 7 8.21 0.75 18.75
C LYS A 7 9.62 1.33 18.82
N LEU A 8 9.91 2.46 18.18
CA LEU A 8 11.20 3.13 18.26
C LEU A 8 11.50 3.62 19.68
N ALA A 9 10.52 4.21 20.36
CA ALA A 9 10.67 4.66 21.74
C ALA A 9 10.98 3.51 22.69
N ARG A 10 10.25 2.38 22.59
CA ARG A 10 10.49 1.18 23.40
C ARG A 10 11.90 0.59 23.23
N ASN A 11 12.56 0.84 22.10
CA ASN A 11 13.90 0.33 21.81
C ASN A 11 15.00 1.38 21.98
N GLY A 12 14.73 2.53 22.61
CA GLY A 12 15.74 3.57 22.82
C GLY A 12 16.19 4.28 21.54
N LEU A 13 15.33 4.28 20.51
CA LEU A 13 15.55 4.89 19.20
C LEU A 13 14.65 6.11 18.95
N ALA A 14 13.95 6.60 19.98
CA ALA A 14 13.15 7.82 19.88
C ALA A 14 14.00 8.99 19.32
N GLY A 15 13.46 9.69 18.32
CA GLY A 15 14.13 10.83 17.68
C GLY A 15 15.33 10.50 16.79
N LYS A 16 15.66 9.22 16.58
CA LYS A 16 16.79 8.80 15.72
C LYS A 16 16.42 8.51 14.27
N ALA A 17 15.13 8.49 13.94
CA ALA A 17 14.63 8.22 12.60
C ALA A 17 13.94 9.47 12.03
N ASP A 18 14.15 9.74 10.74
CA ASP A 18 13.35 10.68 9.96
C ASP A 18 12.04 10.00 9.55
N LEU A 19 10.96 10.31 10.29
CA LEU A 19 9.64 9.75 10.05
C LEU A 19 8.83 10.69 9.16
N ARG A 20 8.54 10.23 7.94
CA ARG A 20 7.73 10.97 6.98
C ARG A 20 6.38 10.28 6.85
N GLN A 21 5.34 10.94 7.35
CA GLN A 21 3.98 10.47 7.15
C GLN A 21 3.60 10.58 5.67
N VAL A 22 2.90 9.57 5.18
CA VAL A 22 2.24 9.59 3.88
C VAL A 22 0.79 9.15 4.04
N GLN A 23 -0.04 9.49 3.07
CA GLN A 23 -1.45 9.09 3.00
C GLN A 23 -1.76 8.42 1.67
N ALA A 24 -2.82 7.60 1.63
CA ALA A 24 -3.35 7.10 0.37
C ALA A 24 -3.75 8.27 -0.55
N GLY A 25 -3.42 8.16 -1.84
CA GLY A 25 -3.59 9.21 -2.84
C GLY A 25 -2.39 10.16 -2.96
N GLU A 26 -1.45 10.15 -2.01
CA GLU A 26 -0.25 10.97 -2.11
C GLU A 26 0.76 10.41 -3.12
N THR A 27 1.66 11.29 -3.55
CA THR A 27 2.78 10.94 -4.42
C THR A 27 4.04 11.62 -3.92
N ILE A 28 5.12 10.86 -3.80
CA ILE A 28 6.43 11.37 -3.37
C ILE A 28 7.53 11.00 -4.35
N GLN A 29 8.61 11.78 -4.34
CA GLN A 29 9.83 11.48 -5.07
C GLN A 29 10.88 10.91 -4.10
N ILE A 30 11.37 9.70 -4.37
CA ILE A 30 12.48 9.09 -3.64
C ILE A 30 13.60 8.79 -4.64
N GLY A 31 14.58 9.69 -4.73
CA GLY A 31 15.67 9.57 -5.69
C GLY A 31 15.13 9.44 -7.12
N PRO A 32 15.41 8.36 -7.87
CA PRO A 32 14.90 8.16 -9.23
C PRO A 32 13.45 7.63 -9.29
N PHE A 33 12.81 7.38 -8.14
CA PHE A 33 11.50 6.75 -8.05
C PHE A 33 10.39 7.76 -7.77
N LYS A 34 9.34 7.74 -8.60
CA LYS A 34 8.07 8.41 -8.30
C LYS A 34 7.14 7.38 -7.67
N VAL A 35 6.80 7.55 -6.39
CA VAL A 35 6.01 6.58 -5.63
C VAL A 35 4.63 7.17 -5.36
N GLU A 36 3.60 6.53 -5.89
CA GLU A 36 2.20 6.87 -5.68
C GLU A 36 1.59 5.85 -4.72
N PHE A 37 0.87 6.32 -3.69
CA PHE A 37 0.23 5.47 -2.69
C PHE A 37 -1.27 5.35 -3.02
N PHE A 38 -1.84 4.16 -2.85
CA PHE A 38 -3.27 3.94 -3.04
C PHE A 38 -3.85 3.08 -1.93
N HIS A 39 -5.09 3.36 -1.54
CA HIS A 39 -5.72 2.66 -0.42
C HIS A 39 -6.00 1.20 -0.78
N VAL A 40 -5.70 0.28 0.15
CA VAL A 40 -6.13 -1.11 0.09
C VAL A 40 -6.80 -1.50 1.40
N SER A 41 -7.89 -2.25 1.33
CA SER A 41 -8.51 -2.81 2.53
C SER A 41 -7.68 -3.97 3.07
N HIS A 42 -7.48 -4.00 4.39
CA HIS A 42 -6.80 -5.10 5.08
C HIS A 42 -7.32 -5.24 6.52
N SER A 43 -6.66 -6.04 7.35
CA SER A 43 -6.99 -6.24 8.77
C SER A 43 -6.66 -5.06 9.68
N ILE A 44 -5.93 -4.06 9.17
CA ILE A 44 -5.55 -2.82 9.86
C ILE A 44 -5.92 -1.62 8.99
N PRO A 45 -6.39 -0.50 9.58
CA PRO A 45 -6.63 0.74 8.83
C PRO A 45 -5.34 1.33 8.26
N ASP A 46 -5.50 2.28 7.33
CA ASP A 46 -4.42 3.02 6.67
C ASP A 46 -3.45 2.14 5.85
N ALA A 47 -3.89 0.95 5.44
CA ALA A 47 -3.10 0.08 4.56
C ALA A 47 -3.06 0.65 3.13
N VAL A 48 -1.88 0.56 2.51
CA VAL A 48 -1.62 1.12 1.18
C VAL A 48 -0.86 0.16 0.28
N GLY A 49 -1.24 0.17 -1.00
CA GLY A 49 -0.40 -0.32 -2.09
C GLY A 49 0.45 0.80 -2.69
N LEU A 50 1.45 0.43 -3.47
CA LEU A 50 2.43 1.32 -4.08
C LEU A 50 2.45 1.16 -5.59
N ALA A 51 2.44 2.28 -6.31
CA ALA A 51 2.80 2.35 -7.71
C ALA A 51 4.12 3.11 -7.84
N ILE A 52 5.17 2.39 -8.24
CA ILE A 52 6.55 2.85 -8.27
C ILE A 52 6.94 3.06 -9.74
N GLY A 53 6.92 4.32 -10.16
CA GLY A 53 7.44 4.73 -11.46
C GLY A 53 8.96 4.76 -11.45
N THR A 54 9.56 4.08 -12.43
CA THR A 54 11.00 4.06 -12.68
C THR A 54 11.31 4.48 -14.12
N LYS A 55 12.58 4.67 -14.47
CA LYS A 55 12.97 4.88 -15.88
C LYS A 55 12.75 3.65 -16.77
N ALA A 56 12.66 2.46 -16.18
CA ALA A 56 12.51 1.20 -16.91
C ALA A 56 11.05 0.78 -17.08
N GLY A 57 10.13 1.35 -16.28
CA GLY A 57 8.74 0.92 -16.25
C GLY A 57 8.06 1.19 -14.91
N LEU A 58 6.80 0.74 -14.81
CA LEU A 58 5.92 0.86 -13.66
C LEU A 58 5.87 -0.47 -12.89
N VAL A 59 6.27 -0.42 -11.62
CA VAL A 59 6.11 -1.53 -10.68
C VAL A 59 4.91 -1.25 -9.79
N VAL A 60 3.98 -2.20 -9.65
CA VAL A 60 2.90 -2.12 -8.66
C VAL A 60 3.18 -3.14 -7.56
N HIS A 61 3.15 -2.70 -6.31
CA HIS A 61 3.25 -3.54 -5.13
C HIS A 61 1.96 -3.43 -4.34
N THR A 62 1.19 -4.51 -4.20
CA THR A 62 -0.14 -4.45 -3.56
C THR A 62 -0.05 -4.17 -2.06
N GLY A 63 1.04 -4.62 -1.43
CA GLY A 63 1.05 -4.83 0.01
C GLY A 63 0.14 -5.99 0.38
N ASP A 64 -0.13 -6.18 1.66
CA ASP A 64 -1.13 -7.13 2.14
C ASP A 64 -2.51 -6.52 1.89
N TYR A 65 -3.41 -7.27 1.25
CA TYR A 65 -4.72 -6.74 0.87
C TYR A 65 -5.82 -7.79 0.91
N LYS A 66 -7.06 -7.32 0.99
CA LYS A 66 -8.26 -8.04 0.57
C LYS A 66 -9.16 -7.08 -0.22
N PHE A 67 -10.02 -7.64 -1.07
CA PHE A 67 -11.12 -6.88 -1.66
C PHE A 67 -12.34 -7.01 -0.75
N ASP A 68 -12.47 -6.07 0.18
CA ASP A 68 -13.61 -5.96 1.08
C ASP A 68 -14.53 -4.84 0.61
N HIS A 69 -15.81 -5.16 0.36
CA HIS A 69 -16.81 -4.19 -0.07
C HIS A 69 -17.51 -3.48 1.10
N THR A 70 -17.34 -4.00 2.32
CA THR A 70 -17.96 -3.48 3.54
C THR A 70 -16.94 -3.39 4.69
N PRO A 71 -15.76 -2.77 4.48
CA PRO A 71 -14.75 -2.68 5.52
C PRO A 71 -15.28 -1.87 6.71
N VAL A 72 -14.79 -2.18 7.92
CA VAL A 72 -15.29 -1.60 9.19
C VAL A 72 -15.13 -0.07 9.23
N ASP A 73 -14.10 0.47 8.59
CA ASP A 73 -13.83 1.90 8.47
C ASP A 73 -14.58 2.57 7.30
N ASN A 74 -15.37 1.80 6.55
CA ASN A 74 -16.11 2.23 5.36
C ASN A 74 -15.20 2.83 4.26
N TRP A 75 -13.93 2.45 4.24
CA TRP A 75 -12.97 2.84 3.20
C TRP A 75 -12.54 1.62 2.37
N PRO A 76 -13.15 1.38 1.21
CA PRO A 76 -12.78 0.24 0.37
C PRO A 76 -11.44 0.48 -0.36
N THR A 77 -10.84 -0.60 -0.87
CA THR A 77 -9.71 -0.54 -1.81
C THR A 77 -10.01 0.40 -2.98
N ASP A 78 -9.02 1.20 -3.37
CA ASP A 78 -9.16 2.15 -4.48
C ASP A 78 -9.13 1.46 -5.85
N PHE A 79 -10.30 0.94 -6.25
CA PHE A 79 -10.47 0.31 -7.56
C PHE A 79 -10.28 1.27 -8.73
N ALA A 80 -10.58 2.57 -8.55
CA ALA A 80 -10.40 3.56 -9.61
C ALA A 80 -8.92 3.74 -9.92
N LYS A 81 -8.08 3.78 -8.88
CA LYS A 81 -6.63 3.85 -9.03
C LYS A 81 -6.06 2.58 -9.66
N LEU A 82 -6.52 1.40 -9.26
CA LEU A 82 -6.11 0.13 -9.89
C LEU A 82 -6.45 0.11 -11.39
N ALA A 83 -7.65 0.58 -11.76
CA ALA A 83 -8.04 0.71 -13.16
C ALA A 83 -7.15 1.69 -13.91
N GLU A 84 -6.86 2.87 -13.35
CA GLU A 84 -5.95 3.85 -13.95
C GLU A 84 -4.53 3.30 -14.14
N LEU A 85 -3.98 2.62 -13.13
CA LEU A 85 -2.67 1.97 -13.23
C LEU A 85 -2.63 0.92 -14.35
N SER A 86 -3.71 0.17 -14.55
CA SER A 86 -3.79 -0.80 -15.66
C SER A 86 -3.66 -0.13 -17.03
N THR A 87 -4.20 1.08 -17.20
CA THR A 87 -4.12 1.85 -18.46
C THR A 87 -2.73 2.42 -18.74
N ARG A 88 -1.91 2.60 -17.71
CA ARG A 88 -0.52 3.06 -17.84
C ARG A 88 0.44 1.99 -18.33
N GLY A 89 0.04 0.71 -18.25
CA GLY A 89 0.90 -0.43 -18.45
C GLY A 89 1.73 -0.71 -17.20
N VAL A 90 1.52 -1.86 -16.56
CA VAL A 90 2.28 -2.33 -15.40
C VAL A 90 3.29 -3.37 -15.87
N ASP A 91 4.58 -3.07 -15.71
CA ASP A 91 5.67 -3.95 -16.13
C ASP A 91 5.93 -5.09 -15.13
N LEU A 92 5.70 -4.82 -13.84
CA LEU A 92 5.88 -5.80 -12.77
C LEU A 92 4.81 -5.62 -11.68
N LEU A 93 4.12 -6.72 -11.35
CA LEU A 93 3.22 -6.80 -10.21
C LEU A 93 3.85 -7.64 -9.10
N LEU A 94 3.97 -7.06 -7.92
CA LEU A 94 4.35 -7.73 -6.68
C LEU A 94 3.09 -7.84 -5.82
N SER A 95 2.49 -9.03 -5.78
CA SER A 95 1.21 -9.28 -5.11
C SER A 95 1.37 -10.17 -3.89
N ASP A 96 0.54 -9.94 -2.87
CA ASP A 96 0.33 -10.87 -1.77
C ASP A 96 -0.21 -12.22 -2.31
N SER A 97 0.37 -13.32 -1.83
CA SER A 97 0.03 -14.70 -2.20
C SER A 97 -0.46 -15.53 -1.02
N THR A 98 -0.71 -14.93 0.15
CA THR A 98 -1.06 -15.63 1.40
C THR A 98 -2.23 -16.59 1.25
N ASN A 99 -3.24 -16.24 0.43
CA ASN A 99 -4.42 -17.07 0.18
C ASN A 99 -4.51 -17.58 -1.27
N ALA A 100 -3.41 -17.61 -2.03
CA ALA A 100 -3.42 -18.00 -3.45
C ALA A 100 -3.92 -19.44 -3.70
N GLU A 101 -3.76 -20.33 -2.71
CA GLU A 101 -4.23 -21.72 -2.79
C GLU A 101 -5.70 -21.91 -2.36
N ARG A 102 -6.35 -20.85 -1.85
CA ARG A 102 -7.73 -20.92 -1.35
C ARG A 102 -8.71 -20.44 -2.40
N PRO A 103 -9.66 -21.27 -2.85
CA PRO A 103 -10.67 -20.85 -3.82
C PRO A 103 -11.70 -19.91 -3.17
N GLY A 104 -12.39 -19.13 -4.01
CA GLY A 104 -13.46 -18.22 -3.59
C GLY A 104 -12.95 -16.82 -3.24
N TRP A 105 -13.56 -16.20 -2.23
CA TRP A 105 -13.21 -14.86 -1.77
C TRP A 105 -13.11 -14.84 -0.23
N THR A 106 -12.27 -13.95 0.28
CA THR A 106 -12.17 -13.68 1.71
C THR A 106 -13.41 -12.93 2.18
N PRO A 107 -14.13 -13.40 3.22
CA PRO A 107 -15.23 -12.65 3.83
C PRO A 107 -14.79 -11.27 4.37
N SER A 108 -15.78 -10.37 4.50
CA SER A 108 -15.62 -9.10 5.21
C SER A 108 -15.31 -9.36 6.68
#